data_AF-A0A7I4Y1J6-F1
#
_entry.id   AF-A0A7I4Y1J6-F1
#
_cell.length_a   1.000
_cell.length_b   1.000
_cell.length_c   1.000
_cell.angle_alpha   90.00
_cell.angle_beta   90.00
_cell.angle_gamma   90.00
#
_symmetry.space_group_name_H-M   'P 1'
#
loop_
_entity.id
_entity.type
_entity.pdbx_description
1 polymer ?
#
loop_
_entity_poly.entity_id
_entity_poly.type
_entity_poly.pdbx_seq_one_letter_code
_entity_poly.pdbx_strand_id
1 'polypeptide(L)'
;MLLYLTLSILLVGGIEAGITDLNCTHMVGGEAKFSQSAVNCNNRISDAACLVIYTAAVKAEDNQDRNAKCDGNPNVNPQLVQAAIDICPKTCGYCCLTPAFLCQNKLQPRVPCSSVTQDMCENPAWRTILQEDCPKTCGFCNSGSCVDEAPGCNTGNAIICQSKNLETFAKKYCKKTCGYCNDGTTTTSPGQPFNRVTPGGVCGTNPKCQSWVRNGFCTNTFYSDAQKRQYCGRACGLC
;
A
#
# COMPACT_ATOMS: atom_id res chain seq x y z
N MET A 1 3.80 -74.34 -13.61
CA MET A 1 3.36 -73.60 -12.41
C MET A 1 4.02 -72.22 -12.48
N LEU A 2 3.40 -71.27 -13.19
CA LEU A 2 3.93 -69.90 -13.33
C LEU A 2 3.46 -69.07 -12.12
N LEU A 3 4.42 -68.58 -11.36
CA LEU A 3 4.22 -67.70 -10.21
C LEU A 3 4.12 -66.25 -10.74
N TYR A 4 2.92 -65.66 -10.73
CA TYR A 4 2.74 -64.25 -11.08
C TYR A 4 3.02 -63.37 -9.86
N LEU A 5 4.12 -62.61 -9.90
CA LEU A 5 4.38 -61.52 -8.95
C LEU A 5 3.57 -60.30 -9.38
N THR A 6 2.49 -59.97 -8.67
CA THR A 6 1.75 -58.72 -8.86
C THR A 6 2.46 -57.59 -8.12
N LEU A 7 3.18 -56.75 -8.86
CA LEU A 7 3.75 -55.50 -8.36
C LEU A 7 2.61 -54.47 -8.25
N SER A 8 2.02 -54.33 -7.06
CA SER A 8 1.04 -53.28 -6.77
C SER A 8 1.75 -51.93 -6.67
N ILE A 9 1.70 -51.15 -7.76
CA ILE A 9 2.14 -49.76 -7.78
C ILE A 9 1.08 -48.94 -7.04
N LEU A 10 1.33 -48.66 -5.76
CA LEU A 10 0.65 -47.62 -5.00
C LEU A 10 0.98 -46.26 -5.64
N LEU A 11 0.14 -45.79 -6.56
CA LEU A 11 0.07 -44.36 -6.87
C LEU A 11 -0.50 -43.66 -5.64
N VAL A 12 0.38 -43.25 -4.73
CA VAL A 12 0.06 -42.21 -3.76
C VAL A 12 -0.02 -40.92 -4.57
N GLY A 13 -1.21 -40.62 -5.09
CA GLY A 13 -1.53 -39.27 -5.53
C GLY A 13 -1.46 -38.38 -4.30
N GLY A 14 -0.28 -37.79 -4.06
CA GLY A 14 -0.14 -36.72 -3.08
C GLY A 14 -1.09 -35.62 -3.48
N ILE A 15 -2.15 -35.44 -2.71
CA ILE A 15 -2.86 -34.16 -2.68
C ILE A 15 -1.85 -33.16 -2.13
N GLU A 16 -1.10 -32.50 -3.02
CA GLU A 16 -0.34 -31.30 -2.64
C GLU A 16 -1.37 -30.33 -2.03
N ALA A 17 -1.33 -30.21 -0.70
CA ALA A 17 -2.23 -29.31 0.01
C ALA A 17 -1.81 -27.88 -0.31
N GLY A 18 -2.45 -27.30 -1.32
CA GLY A 18 -2.23 -25.91 -1.72
C GLY A 18 -2.71 -24.92 -0.65
N ILE A 19 -2.32 -23.66 -0.83
CA ILE A 19 -2.68 -22.55 0.05
C ILE A 19 -4.20 -22.51 0.29
N THR A 20 -4.63 -22.60 1.55
CA THR A 20 -6.05 -22.56 1.92
C THR A 20 -6.61 -21.13 2.00
N ASP A 21 -5.81 -20.18 2.51
CA ASP A 21 -6.14 -18.75 2.50
C ASP A 21 -5.48 -18.01 1.32
N LEU A 22 -6.27 -17.70 0.30
CA LEU A 22 -5.81 -17.05 -0.93
C LEU A 22 -5.45 -15.56 -0.77
N ASN A 23 -5.54 -14.98 0.42
CA ASN A 23 -5.06 -13.61 0.65
C ASN A 23 -3.58 -13.45 0.27
N CYS A 24 -3.27 -12.33 -0.40
CA CYS A 24 -1.93 -12.01 -0.91
C CYS A 24 -1.34 -13.02 -1.91
N THR A 25 -2.16 -13.86 -2.56
CA THR A 25 -1.73 -14.82 -3.58
C THR A 25 -1.98 -14.34 -5.02
N HIS A 26 -1.41 -15.06 -5.98
CA HIS A 26 -1.70 -14.98 -7.40
C HIS A 26 -1.64 -16.39 -8.02
N MET A 27 -2.28 -16.58 -9.17
CA MET A 27 -2.36 -17.88 -9.83
C MET A 27 -1.27 -18.03 -10.89
N VAL A 28 -0.49 -19.11 -10.83
CA VAL A 28 0.53 -19.47 -11.83
C VAL A 28 0.34 -20.93 -12.20
N GLY A 29 0.02 -21.21 -13.47
CA GLY A 29 -0.17 -22.59 -13.94
C GLY A 29 -1.32 -23.34 -13.26
N GLY A 30 -2.30 -22.63 -12.69
CA GLY A 30 -3.42 -23.22 -11.95
C GLY A 30 -3.18 -23.41 -10.45
N GLU A 31 -1.97 -23.10 -9.96
CA GLU A 31 -1.64 -23.16 -8.53
C GLU A 31 -1.62 -21.76 -7.92
N ALA A 32 -2.12 -21.64 -6.69
CA ALA A 32 -1.99 -20.42 -5.91
C ALA A 32 -0.56 -20.30 -5.36
N LYS A 33 0.05 -19.13 -5.58
CA LYS A 33 1.37 -18.77 -5.06
C LYS A 33 1.32 -17.45 -4.33
N PHE A 34 2.09 -17.30 -3.26
CA PHE A 34 2.21 -16.00 -2.60
C PHE A 34 2.81 -14.96 -3.54
N SER A 35 2.13 -13.84 -3.69
CA SER A 35 2.64 -12.71 -4.48
C SER A 35 3.79 -12.01 -3.75
N GLN A 36 4.56 -11.20 -4.48
CA GLN A 36 5.54 -10.31 -3.85
C GLN A 36 4.92 -9.41 -2.75
N SER A 37 3.63 -9.06 -2.88
CA SER A 37 2.92 -8.26 -1.88
C SER A 37 2.63 -9.00 -0.57
N ALA A 38 2.81 -10.32 -0.51
CA ALA A 38 2.70 -11.07 0.73
C ALA A 38 3.86 -10.77 1.69
N VAL A 39 5.03 -10.38 1.17
CA VAL A 39 6.30 -10.30 1.92
C VAL A 39 7.04 -8.95 1.76
N ASN A 40 6.43 -7.95 1.11
CA ASN A 40 7.05 -6.65 0.81
C ASN A 40 7.01 -5.64 1.96
N CYS A 41 6.79 -6.09 3.20
CA CYS A 41 6.80 -5.27 4.39
C CYS A 41 7.72 -5.87 5.45
N ASN A 42 7.94 -5.13 6.54
CA ASN A 42 8.63 -5.66 7.72
C ASN A 42 7.63 -6.12 8.78
N ASN A 43 8.02 -7.14 9.53
CA ASN A 43 7.37 -7.51 10.78
C ASN A 43 7.46 -6.37 11.80
N ARG A 44 6.55 -6.33 12.79
CA ARG A 44 6.62 -5.34 13.89
C ARG A 44 7.64 -5.72 14.96
N ILE A 45 7.96 -7.01 15.05
CA ILE A 45 9.07 -7.55 15.83
C ILE A 45 10.11 -8.15 14.88
N SER A 46 11.28 -8.53 15.39
CA SER A 46 12.33 -9.13 14.56
C SER A 46 11.85 -10.40 13.84
N ASP A 47 12.39 -10.66 12.65
CA ASP A 47 12.09 -11.88 11.88
C ASP A 47 12.39 -13.15 12.71
N ALA A 48 13.45 -13.13 13.53
CA ALA A 48 13.77 -14.22 14.44
C ALA A 48 12.69 -14.45 15.52
N ALA A 49 12.16 -13.37 16.12
CA ALA A 49 11.08 -13.48 17.11
C ALA A 49 9.78 -13.99 16.46
N CYS A 50 9.47 -13.54 15.24
CA CYS A 50 8.35 -14.09 14.48
C CYS A 50 8.53 -15.59 14.19
N LEU A 51 9.75 -16.04 13.87
CA LEU A 51 10.02 -17.46 13.66
C LEU A 51 9.90 -18.29 14.95
N VAL A 52 10.17 -17.74 16.13
CA VAL A 52 9.87 -18.42 17.40
C VAL A 52 8.37 -18.67 17.56
N ILE A 53 7.53 -17.72 17.15
CA ILE A 53 6.07 -17.83 17.24
C ILE A 53 5.52 -18.77 16.17
N TYR A 54 5.83 -18.49 14.90
CA TYR A 54 5.18 -19.07 13.73
C TYR A 54 5.98 -20.21 13.07
N THR A 55 7.22 -20.47 13.50
CA THR A 55 8.11 -21.59 13.08
C THR A 55 8.54 -21.65 11.61
N ALA A 56 7.78 -21.05 10.70
CA ALA A 56 8.08 -20.95 9.29
C ALA A 56 7.63 -19.59 8.76
N ALA A 57 8.37 -19.07 7.78
CA ALA A 57 8.02 -17.84 7.08
C ALA A 57 7.55 -18.15 5.67
N VAL A 58 6.49 -17.47 5.26
CA VAL A 58 6.04 -17.42 3.87
C VAL A 58 7.11 -16.79 2.98
N LYS A 59 7.22 -17.29 1.75
CA LYS A 59 8.09 -16.75 0.70
C LYS A 59 7.26 -16.43 -0.53
N ALA A 60 7.62 -15.36 -1.24
CA ALA A 60 7.03 -15.08 -2.55
C ALA A 60 7.29 -16.24 -3.51
N GLU A 61 6.34 -16.49 -4.42
CA GLU A 61 6.35 -17.57 -5.42
C GLU A 61 6.25 -19.01 -4.87
N ASP A 62 6.16 -19.15 -3.54
CA ASP A 62 5.92 -20.42 -2.86
C ASP A 62 4.42 -20.76 -2.86
N ASN A 63 4.12 -22.07 -2.84
CA ASN A 63 2.78 -22.64 -2.87
C ASN A 63 2.43 -23.44 -1.60
N GLN A 64 3.36 -23.49 -0.63
CA GLN A 64 3.12 -24.09 0.68
C GLN A 64 2.17 -23.23 1.50
N ASP A 65 1.22 -23.84 2.20
CA ASP A 65 0.30 -23.08 3.05
C ASP A 65 1.02 -22.37 4.20
N ARG A 66 0.38 -21.37 4.79
CA ARG A 66 0.90 -20.67 5.97
C ARG A 66 1.09 -21.66 7.12
N ASN A 67 1.87 -21.27 8.12
CA ASN A 67 1.84 -22.00 9.38
C ASN A 67 0.43 -21.87 9.99
N ALA A 68 -0.13 -22.96 10.52
CA ALA A 68 -1.45 -22.96 11.16
C ALA A 68 -1.61 -21.90 12.28
N LYS A 69 -0.52 -21.42 12.88
CA LYS A 69 -0.57 -20.32 13.86
C LYS A 69 -0.83 -18.95 13.22
N CYS A 70 -0.56 -18.77 11.93
CA CYS A 70 -0.83 -17.54 11.20
C CYS A 70 -2.33 -17.36 10.95
N ASP A 71 -3.05 -18.42 10.64
CA ASP A 71 -4.42 -18.33 10.13
C ASP A 71 -5.37 -19.39 10.65
N GLY A 72 -4.92 -20.47 11.29
CA GLY A 72 -5.76 -21.57 11.77
C GLY A 72 -6.05 -22.65 10.74
N ASN A 73 -5.28 -22.73 9.64
CA ASN A 73 -5.53 -23.70 8.58
C ASN A 73 -5.75 -25.15 9.10
N PRO A 74 -6.65 -25.92 8.45
CA PRO A 74 -7.46 -25.53 7.29
C PRO A 74 -8.69 -24.66 7.62
N ASN A 75 -9.00 -24.43 8.89
CA ASN A 75 -10.17 -23.66 9.33
C ASN A 75 -9.78 -22.23 9.70
N VAL A 76 -9.70 -21.35 8.70
CA VAL A 76 -9.23 -19.97 8.87
C VAL A 76 -9.97 -19.26 10.00
N ASN A 77 -9.21 -18.83 11.01
CA ASN A 77 -9.66 -18.07 12.17
C ASN A 77 -9.30 -16.57 11.97
N PRO A 78 -10.30 -15.69 11.81
CA PRO A 78 -10.07 -14.27 11.58
C PRO A 78 -9.25 -13.56 12.67
N GLN A 79 -9.32 -14.03 13.92
CA GLN A 79 -8.54 -13.43 15.02
C GLN A 79 -7.06 -13.77 14.91
N LEU A 80 -6.71 -14.98 14.46
CA LEU A 80 -5.32 -15.35 14.20
C LEU A 80 -4.76 -14.58 13.01
N VAL A 81 -5.56 -14.45 11.93
CA VAL A 81 -5.19 -13.64 10.76
C VAL A 81 -4.92 -12.19 11.17
N GLN A 82 -5.79 -11.59 11.99
CA GLN A 82 -5.60 -10.22 12.46
C GLN A 82 -4.33 -10.08 13.32
N ALA A 83 -4.08 -11.01 14.25
CA ALA A 83 -2.86 -11.00 15.05
C ALA A 83 -1.60 -11.16 14.18
N ALA A 84 -1.66 -12.00 13.15
CA ALA A 84 -0.58 -12.18 12.19
C ALA A 84 -0.32 -10.90 11.37
N ILE A 85 -1.37 -10.20 10.91
CA ILE A 85 -1.27 -8.89 10.24
C ILE A 85 -0.60 -7.86 11.15
N ASP A 86 -0.97 -7.82 12.42
CA ASP A 86 -0.54 -6.78 13.35
C ASP A 86 0.88 -6.99 13.88
N ILE A 87 1.33 -8.24 14.03
CA ILE A 87 2.61 -8.55 14.70
C ILE A 87 3.68 -9.01 13.70
N CYS A 88 3.34 -9.99 12.86
CA CYS A 88 4.29 -10.66 11.95
C CYS A 88 3.77 -10.79 10.51
N PRO A 89 3.35 -9.70 9.87
CA PRO A 89 2.73 -9.75 8.55
C PRO A 89 3.65 -10.28 7.46
N LYS A 90 4.96 -10.06 7.55
CA LYS A 90 5.92 -10.60 6.57
C LYS A 90 6.09 -12.10 6.74
N THR A 91 6.28 -12.57 7.97
CA THR A 91 6.44 -14.01 8.26
C THR A 91 5.19 -14.79 7.88
N CYS A 92 4.00 -14.25 8.14
CA CYS A 92 2.74 -14.90 7.80
C CYS A 92 2.22 -14.56 6.39
N GLY A 93 2.96 -13.84 5.55
CA GLY A 93 2.52 -13.59 4.17
C GLY A 93 1.28 -12.70 4.04
N TYR A 94 1.11 -11.75 4.96
CA TYR A 94 -0.03 -10.83 5.05
C TYR A 94 0.35 -9.36 4.84
N CYS A 95 1.54 -9.06 4.32
CA CYS A 95 1.95 -7.68 4.07
C CYS A 95 0.91 -6.88 3.27
N CYS A 96 0.28 -7.48 2.25
CA CYS A 96 -0.74 -6.84 1.41
C CYS A 96 -2.00 -6.40 2.16
N LEU A 97 -2.25 -6.96 3.35
CA LEU A 97 -3.38 -6.62 4.22
C LEU A 97 -3.02 -5.59 5.29
N THR A 98 -1.74 -5.28 5.46
CA THR A 98 -1.33 -4.25 6.42
C THR A 98 -1.81 -2.87 5.96
N PRO A 99 -2.15 -1.95 6.88
CA PRO A 99 -2.66 -0.63 6.52
C PRO A 99 -1.75 0.19 5.59
N ALA A 100 -0.43 -0.04 5.66
CA ALA A 100 0.58 0.60 4.83
C ALA A 100 0.54 0.12 3.37
N PHE A 101 0.06 -1.09 3.10
CA PHE A 101 0.07 -1.72 1.78
C PHE A 101 -1.35 -2.03 1.26
N LEU A 102 -2.38 -1.82 2.07
CA LEU A 102 -3.79 -2.05 1.72
C LEU A 102 -4.38 -0.88 0.90
N CYS A 103 -3.92 -0.74 -0.34
CA CYS A 103 -4.49 0.14 -1.37
C CYS A 103 -4.06 -0.36 -2.76
N GLN A 104 -4.33 0.43 -3.82
CA GLN A 104 -3.85 0.13 -5.17
C GLN A 104 -2.83 1.17 -5.62
N ASN A 105 -1.91 0.74 -6.48
CA ASN A 105 -1.10 1.65 -7.27
C ASN A 105 -1.98 2.35 -8.32
N LYS A 106 -1.51 3.48 -8.81
CA LYS A 106 -2.16 4.18 -9.93
C LYS A 106 -2.14 3.29 -11.16
N LEU A 107 -3.23 3.30 -11.93
CA LEU A 107 -3.32 2.51 -13.18
C LEU A 107 -2.28 2.95 -14.22
N GLN A 108 -1.98 4.25 -14.25
CA GLN A 108 -0.99 4.84 -15.15
C GLN A 108 0.01 5.68 -14.34
N PRO A 109 0.98 5.03 -13.68
CA PRO A 109 1.98 5.70 -12.87
C PRO A 109 3.06 6.33 -13.77
N ARG A 110 3.72 7.39 -13.30
CA ARG A 110 4.86 7.99 -14.03
C ARG A 110 6.06 7.04 -14.07
N VAL A 111 6.17 6.18 -13.07
CA VAL A 111 7.17 5.10 -12.96
C VAL A 111 6.44 3.77 -12.89
N PRO A 112 6.81 2.75 -13.69
CA PRO A 112 6.20 1.43 -13.59
C PRO A 112 6.36 0.84 -12.18
N CYS A 113 5.26 0.65 -11.44
CA CYS A 113 5.34 0.20 -10.05
C CYS A 113 5.89 -1.24 -9.89
N SER A 114 5.98 -2.01 -10.98
CA SER A 114 6.65 -3.32 -11.02
C SER A 114 8.17 -3.22 -11.04
N SER A 115 8.75 -2.08 -11.44
CA SER A 115 10.21 -1.86 -11.45
C SER A 115 10.71 -1.10 -10.22
N VAL A 116 9.81 -0.69 -9.32
CA VAL A 116 10.15 0.05 -8.10
C VAL A 116 10.75 -0.90 -7.08
N THR A 117 11.96 -0.61 -6.62
CA THR A 117 12.64 -1.37 -5.56
C THR A 117 12.38 -0.75 -4.19
N GLN A 118 12.65 -1.51 -3.14
CA GLN A 118 12.54 -1.01 -1.77
C GLN A 118 13.47 0.20 -1.51
N ASP A 119 14.69 0.20 -2.06
CA ASP A 119 15.60 1.34 -1.97
C ASP A 119 15.02 2.61 -2.59
N MET A 120 14.27 2.47 -3.70
CA MET A 120 13.56 3.61 -4.28
C MET A 120 12.46 4.13 -3.34
N CYS A 121 11.75 3.25 -2.66
CA CYS A 121 10.74 3.63 -1.67
C CYS A 121 11.36 4.37 -0.47
N GLU A 122 12.56 3.98 -0.05
CA GLU A 122 13.26 4.59 1.08
C GLU A 122 13.98 5.89 0.70
N ASN A 123 14.27 6.09 -0.58
CA ASN A 123 14.93 7.28 -1.09
C ASN A 123 14.00 8.51 -1.04
N PRO A 124 14.38 9.58 -0.29
CA PRO A 124 13.58 10.80 -0.20
C PRO A 124 13.27 11.48 -1.54
N ALA A 125 14.14 11.34 -2.53
CA ALA A 125 13.96 11.94 -3.87
C ALA A 125 12.76 11.35 -4.61
N TRP A 126 12.43 10.09 -4.35
CA TRP A 126 11.32 9.38 -4.99
C TRP A 126 10.03 9.42 -4.18
N ARG A 127 10.10 9.83 -2.90
CA ARG A 127 9.01 9.72 -1.94
C ARG A 127 7.70 10.30 -2.46
N THR A 128 7.68 11.54 -2.92
CA THR A 128 6.45 12.18 -3.42
C THR A 128 5.86 11.48 -4.64
N ILE A 129 6.70 11.04 -5.57
CA ILE A 129 6.26 10.36 -6.80
C ILE A 129 5.68 8.99 -6.45
N LEU A 130 6.41 8.19 -5.67
CA LEU A 130 6.00 6.83 -5.32
C LEU A 130 4.82 6.80 -4.34
N GLN A 131 4.67 7.84 -3.52
CA GLN A 131 3.50 8.01 -2.66
C GLN A 131 2.22 8.26 -3.46
N GLU A 132 2.30 8.97 -4.58
CA GLU A 132 1.15 9.21 -5.47
C GLU A 132 0.90 8.03 -6.42
N ASP A 133 1.97 7.54 -7.04
CA ASP A 133 1.87 6.63 -8.17
C ASP A 133 1.95 5.16 -7.76
N CYS A 134 2.79 4.82 -6.76
CA CYS A 134 3.06 3.45 -6.33
C CYS A 134 2.87 3.19 -4.81
N PRO A 135 1.81 3.70 -4.16
CA PRO A 135 1.67 3.61 -2.71
C PRO A 135 1.55 2.18 -2.20
N LYS A 136 0.93 1.27 -2.95
CA LYS A 136 0.87 -0.15 -2.60
C LYS A 136 2.24 -0.78 -2.63
N THR A 137 3.05 -0.51 -3.66
CA THR A 137 4.39 -1.10 -3.77
C THR A 137 5.29 -0.66 -2.62
N CYS A 138 5.23 0.62 -2.24
CA CYS A 138 6.13 1.20 -1.24
C CYS A 138 5.61 1.23 0.19
N GLY A 139 4.42 0.71 0.47
CA GLY A 139 3.85 0.79 1.81
C GLY A 139 3.40 2.19 2.21
N PHE A 140 3.00 3.01 1.24
CA PHE A 140 2.55 4.38 1.45
C PHE A 140 1.03 4.55 1.47
N CYS A 141 0.24 3.47 1.51
CA CYS A 141 -1.22 3.58 1.63
C CYS A 141 -1.68 4.33 2.90
N ASN A 142 -0.81 4.45 3.90
CA ASN A 142 -1.03 5.26 5.11
C ASN A 142 -0.47 6.68 5.04
N SER A 143 0.32 6.99 4.03
CA SER A 143 0.95 8.28 3.85
C SER A 143 0.47 8.79 2.52
N GLY A 144 -0.52 9.68 2.51
CA GLY A 144 -1.12 10.20 1.28
C GLY A 144 -2.32 11.08 1.58
N SER A 145 -2.92 11.65 0.54
CA SER A 145 -4.17 12.43 0.63
C SER A 145 -5.39 11.60 1.05
N CYS A 146 -5.28 10.26 0.99
CA CYS A 146 -6.30 9.33 1.45
C CYS A 146 -5.92 8.63 2.75
N VAL A 147 -6.03 9.36 3.84
CA VAL A 147 -6.02 8.83 5.21
C VAL A 147 -7.31 9.23 5.89
N ASP A 148 -7.66 8.52 6.96
CA ASP A 148 -8.66 9.02 7.88
C ASP A 148 -8.04 10.13 8.72
N GLU A 149 -8.61 11.32 8.66
CA GLU A 149 -8.19 12.49 9.42
C GLU A 149 -8.92 12.56 10.78
N ALA A 150 -10.09 11.91 10.91
CA ALA A 150 -10.85 11.86 12.16
C ALA A 150 -10.59 10.57 12.95
N PRO A 151 -10.50 10.65 14.29
CA PRO A 151 -10.52 9.46 15.13
C PRO A 151 -11.90 8.79 15.07
N GLY A 152 -11.92 7.46 15.18
CA GLY A 152 -13.16 6.69 15.31
C GLY A 152 -13.92 6.43 14.00
N CYS A 153 -13.32 6.64 12.83
CA CYS A 153 -13.94 6.31 11.53
C CYS A 153 -14.36 4.83 11.42
N ASN A 154 -13.70 3.93 12.14
CA ASN A 154 -14.00 2.50 12.21
C ASN A 154 -15.01 2.11 13.32
N THR A 155 -15.49 3.07 14.11
CA THR A 155 -16.40 2.79 15.23
C THR A 155 -17.77 2.34 14.73
N GLY A 156 -18.37 1.35 15.40
CA GLY A 156 -19.72 0.89 15.09
C GLY A 156 -19.84 0.34 13.66
N ASN A 157 -18.88 -0.48 13.23
CA ASN A 157 -18.83 -1.07 11.88
C ASN A 157 -18.85 -0.03 10.77
N ALA A 158 -18.15 1.09 10.99
CA ALA A 158 -18.06 2.19 10.03
C ALA A 158 -19.45 2.75 9.63
N ILE A 159 -20.40 2.80 10.58
CA ILE A 159 -21.75 3.36 10.36
C ILE A 159 -21.73 4.80 9.80
N ILE A 160 -20.64 5.52 10.08
CA ILE A 160 -20.37 6.86 9.55
C ILE A 160 -20.30 6.90 8.02
N CYS A 161 -19.92 5.78 7.39
CA CYS A 161 -19.83 5.64 5.93
C CYS A 161 -21.19 5.39 5.27
N GLN A 162 -22.20 4.98 6.04
CA GLN A 162 -23.55 4.65 5.55
C GLN A 162 -24.56 5.78 5.80
N SER A 163 -24.23 6.72 6.69
CA SER A 163 -25.10 7.84 7.04
C SER A 163 -25.04 8.95 5.99
N LYS A 164 -26.15 9.23 5.30
CA LYS A 164 -26.26 10.37 4.37
C LYS A 164 -25.93 11.72 5.03
N ASN A 165 -26.28 11.88 6.29
CA ASN A 165 -26.03 13.14 7.02
C ASN A 165 -24.55 13.35 7.32
N LEU A 166 -23.77 12.27 7.36
CA LEU A 166 -22.33 12.31 7.61
C LEU A 166 -21.52 12.03 6.34
N GLU A 167 -22.15 11.87 5.17
CA GLU A 167 -21.47 11.54 3.93
C GLU A 167 -20.35 12.55 3.61
N THR A 168 -20.62 13.85 3.78
CA THR A 168 -19.61 14.90 3.57
C THR A 168 -18.48 14.83 4.59
N PHE A 169 -18.79 14.49 5.84
CA PHE A 169 -17.79 14.27 6.89
C PHE A 169 -16.96 13.02 6.59
N ALA A 170 -17.59 11.92 6.22
CA ALA A 170 -16.97 10.65 5.92
C ALA A 170 -16.07 10.75 4.68
N LYS A 171 -16.52 11.44 3.63
CA LYS A 171 -15.73 11.79 2.44
C LYS A 171 -14.56 12.73 2.73
N LYS A 172 -14.61 13.51 3.81
CA LYS A 172 -13.53 14.44 4.17
C LYS A 172 -12.55 13.88 5.20
N TYR A 173 -13.04 13.16 6.21
CA TYR A 173 -12.24 12.78 7.36
C TYR A 173 -12.17 11.27 7.58
N CYS A 174 -12.95 10.46 6.87
CA CYS A 174 -12.93 9.00 6.93
C CYS A 174 -12.72 8.36 5.55
N LYS A 175 -11.94 9.03 4.68
CA LYS A 175 -11.75 8.66 3.28
C LYS A 175 -11.28 7.23 3.10
N LYS A 176 -10.38 6.77 3.98
CA LYS A 176 -9.79 5.45 3.93
C LYS A 176 -10.78 4.41 4.45
N THR A 177 -11.31 4.60 5.65
CA THR A 177 -12.26 3.65 6.26
C THR A 177 -13.54 3.49 5.42
N CYS A 178 -14.02 4.57 4.81
CA CYS A 178 -15.23 4.56 4.00
C CYS A 178 -15.01 4.28 2.51
N GLY A 179 -13.77 3.97 2.09
CA GLY A 179 -13.47 3.59 0.71
C GLY A 179 -13.55 4.72 -0.32
N TYR A 180 -13.57 5.98 0.10
CA TYR A 180 -13.64 7.16 -0.79
C TYR A 180 -12.31 7.51 -1.44
N CYS A 181 -11.25 6.73 -1.22
CA CYS A 181 -9.94 6.96 -1.85
C CYS A 181 -9.96 6.94 -3.39
N ASN A 182 -10.96 6.28 -4.00
CA ASN A 182 -11.08 6.16 -5.46
C ASN A 182 -12.09 7.14 -6.07
N ASP A 183 -12.83 7.89 -5.24
CA ASP A 183 -13.71 8.96 -5.69
C ASP A 183 -12.83 10.18 -5.99
N GLY A 184 -12.15 10.12 -7.14
CA GLY A 184 -11.39 11.21 -7.76
C GLY A 184 -12.25 12.42 -8.15
N THR A 185 -13.35 12.69 -7.43
CA THR A 185 -13.87 14.04 -7.33
C THR A 185 -12.98 14.78 -6.34
N THR A 186 -11.86 15.28 -6.88
CA THR A 186 -11.32 16.55 -6.44
C THR A 186 -12.48 17.50 -6.25
N THR A 187 -12.93 17.65 -5.00
CA THR A 187 -13.56 18.88 -4.55
C THR A 187 -12.46 19.92 -4.58
N THR A 188 -12.19 20.41 -5.79
CA THR A 188 -11.93 21.82 -5.99
C THR A 188 -12.87 22.57 -5.07
N SER A 189 -12.30 23.17 -4.04
CA SER A 189 -12.89 24.33 -3.38
C SER A 189 -13.40 25.27 -4.48
N PRO A 190 -14.57 25.91 -4.35
CA PRO A 190 -15.00 26.92 -5.29
C PRO A 190 -13.96 28.04 -5.30
N GLY A 191 -13.24 28.14 -6.40
CA GLY A 191 -12.04 28.96 -6.50
C GLY A 191 -11.37 28.91 -7.89
N GLN A 192 -12.19 28.96 -8.94
CA GLN A 192 -11.85 29.49 -10.27
C GLN A 192 -10.91 28.70 -11.20
N PRO A 193 -10.98 28.95 -12.53
CA PRO A 193 -11.16 27.90 -13.53
C PRO A 193 -9.86 27.28 -14.05
N PHE A 194 -10.05 26.04 -14.51
CA PHE A 194 -9.14 25.22 -15.27
C PHE A 194 -8.81 25.87 -16.62
N ASN A 195 -7.52 26.10 -16.92
CA ASN A 195 -7.09 26.16 -18.32
C ASN A 195 -5.63 25.69 -18.49
N ARG A 196 -5.51 24.59 -19.24
CA ARG A 196 -4.56 24.35 -20.34
C ARG A 196 -3.12 24.86 -20.17
N VAL A 197 -2.20 23.89 -20.13
CA VAL A 197 -0.76 24.09 -20.31
C VAL A 197 -0.51 24.96 -21.56
N THR A 198 -0.01 26.17 -21.32
CA THR A 198 0.61 27.03 -22.33
C THR A 198 2.05 27.30 -21.84
N PRO A 199 3.08 27.26 -22.70
CA PRO A 199 4.45 27.56 -22.30
C PRO A 199 4.57 29.07 -21.98
N GLY A 200 4.47 29.41 -20.71
CA GLY A 200 4.46 30.78 -20.19
C GLY A 200 4.07 30.76 -18.71
N GLY A 201 5.03 30.40 -17.86
CA GLY A 201 4.80 29.93 -16.49
C GLY A 201 4.06 30.90 -15.57
N VAL A 202 3.04 30.38 -14.90
CA VAL A 202 2.32 31.06 -13.82
C VAL A 202 3.30 31.38 -12.69
N CYS A 203 3.33 32.63 -12.27
CA CYS A 203 4.24 33.09 -11.22
C CYS A 203 3.61 32.88 -9.83
N GLY A 204 4.23 32.03 -9.01
CA GLY A 204 3.73 31.65 -7.69
C GLY A 204 3.61 32.80 -6.70
N THR A 205 2.50 32.84 -5.96
CA THR A 205 2.18 33.88 -4.95
C THR A 205 1.66 33.26 -3.63
N ASN A 206 2.36 32.24 -3.11
CA ASN A 206 1.95 31.61 -1.86
C ASN A 206 1.91 32.63 -0.70
N PRO A 207 0.83 32.67 0.11
CA PRO A 207 0.73 33.59 1.26
C PRO A 207 1.89 33.48 2.26
N LYS A 208 2.60 32.34 2.30
CA LYS A 208 3.76 32.10 3.17
C LYS A 208 5.09 32.57 2.58
N CYS A 209 5.11 33.10 1.35
CA CYS A 209 6.36 33.51 0.69
C CYS A 209 7.17 34.51 1.50
N GLN A 210 6.51 35.46 2.18
CA GLN A 210 7.23 36.42 3.03
C GLN A 210 8.09 35.73 4.11
N SER A 211 7.56 34.67 4.73
CA SER A 211 8.31 33.90 5.73
C SER A 211 9.35 32.99 5.09
N TRP A 212 9.03 32.34 3.98
CA TRP A 212 9.92 31.38 3.32
C TRP A 212 11.11 32.06 2.65
N VAL A 213 10.89 33.19 1.98
CA VAL A 213 11.96 34.01 1.39
C VAL A 213 12.90 34.51 2.48
N ARG A 214 12.35 34.99 3.60
CA ARG A 214 13.15 35.40 4.77
C ARG A 214 14.00 34.24 5.35
N ASN A 215 13.51 33.01 5.21
CA ASN A 215 14.21 31.79 5.64
C ASN A 215 15.03 31.13 4.51
N GLY A 216 15.35 31.85 3.43
CA GLY A 216 16.29 31.40 2.39
C GLY A 216 15.68 30.52 1.29
N PHE A 217 14.35 30.46 1.13
CA PHE A 217 13.70 29.62 0.13
C PHE A 217 14.20 29.84 -1.30
N CYS A 218 14.46 31.09 -1.70
CA CYS A 218 14.87 31.40 -3.07
C CYS A 218 16.32 30.98 -3.39
N THR A 219 17.19 30.95 -2.39
CA THR A 219 18.61 30.59 -2.54
C THR A 219 18.90 29.14 -2.17
N ASN A 220 17.94 28.44 -1.55
CA ASN A 220 18.09 27.05 -1.15
C ASN A 220 18.19 26.13 -2.37
N THR A 221 19.24 25.31 -2.41
CA THR A 221 19.53 24.34 -3.50
C THR A 221 18.66 23.08 -3.43
N PHE A 222 17.97 22.86 -2.30
CA PHE A 222 17.02 21.75 -2.12
C PHE A 222 15.75 21.93 -2.98
N TYR A 223 15.37 23.17 -3.29
CA TYR A 223 14.21 23.45 -4.16
C TYR A 223 14.68 23.75 -5.58
N SER A 224 14.03 23.13 -6.57
CA SER A 224 14.30 23.43 -7.97
C SER A 224 13.79 24.83 -8.34
N ASP A 225 14.36 25.43 -9.39
CA ASP A 225 13.90 26.73 -9.87
C ASP A 225 12.44 26.71 -10.35
N ALA A 226 11.96 25.55 -10.81
CA ALA A 226 10.55 25.35 -11.14
C ALA A 226 9.66 25.43 -9.89
N GLN A 227 10.07 24.83 -8.77
CA GLN A 227 9.35 24.91 -7.49
C GLN A 227 9.39 26.33 -6.91
N LYS A 228 10.56 26.97 -6.95
CA LYS A 228 10.70 28.37 -6.52
C LYS A 228 9.79 29.29 -7.34
N ARG A 229 9.75 29.09 -8.66
CA ARG A 229 8.87 29.82 -9.59
C ARG A 229 7.38 29.51 -9.34
N GLN A 230 7.03 28.26 -9.04
CA GLN A 230 5.65 27.83 -8.80
C GLN A 230 5.09 28.33 -7.47
N TYR A 231 5.88 28.36 -6.40
CA TYR A 231 5.39 28.73 -5.07
C TYR A 231 5.56 30.23 -4.77
N CYS A 232 6.73 30.79 -5.06
CA CYS A 232 7.10 32.15 -4.69
C CYS A 232 7.80 32.91 -5.83
N GLY A 233 7.43 32.64 -7.08
CA GLY A 233 8.13 33.17 -8.25
C GLY A 233 8.38 34.67 -8.20
N ARG A 234 7.37 35.48 -7.84
CA ARG A 234 7.50 36.94 -7.72
C ARG A 234 8.43 37.34 -6.59
N ALA A 235 8.29 36.69 -5.44
CA ALA A 235 9.09 36.98 -4.26
C ALA A 235 10.55 36.48 -4.40
N CYS A 236 10.80 35.54 -5.31
CA CYS A 236 12.12 35.05 -5.67
C CYS A 236 12.70 35.67 -6.96
N GLY A 237 11.99 36.58 -7.62
CA GLY A 237 12.44 37.23 -8.86
C GLY A 237 12.59 36.29 -10.07
N LEU A 238 11.88 35.16 -10.08
CA LEU A 238 11.96 34.15 -11.15
C LEU A 238 10.91 34.37 -12.26
N CYS A 239 10.01 35.30 -12.01
CA CYS A 239 8.94 35.90 -12.81
C CYS A 239 8.36 37.04 -11.95
#